data_AF-A0A434ES47-F1
#
_entry.id   AF-A0A434ES47-F1
#
_cell.length_a   1.000
_cell.length_b   1.000
_cell.length_c   1.000
_cell.angle_alpha   90.00
_cell.angle_beta   90.00
_cell.angle_gamma   90.00
#
_symmetry.space_group_name_H-M   'P 1'
#
loop_
_entity.id
_entity.type
_entity.pdbx_description
1 polymer ?
#
loop_
_entity_poly.entity_id
_entity_poly.type
_entity_poly.pdbx_seq_one_letter_code
_entity_poly.pdbx_strand_id
1 'polypeptide(L)' 'MITFPNESANYRTAREKLLKKEIELRRAMEAVAEARRALPPGGLVPQHYVFDALGDQNQPAKVKLSDLFAPGKDT' A
#
# COMPACT_ATOMS: atom_id res chain seq x y z
N MET A 1 -20.07 -1.86 25.09
CA MET A 1 -18.73 -1.94 25.69
C MET A 1 -18.48 -3.41 26.02
N ILE A 2 -17.49 -4.04 25.40
CA ILE A 2 -17.19 -5.46 25.59
C ILE A 2 -16.41 -5.61 26.89
N THR A 3 -16.88 -6.46 27.79
CA THR A 3 -16.20 -6.79 29.06
C THR A 3 -15.67 -8.21 28.99
N PHE A 4 -14.43 -8.42 29.43
CA PHE A 4 -13.81 -9.75 29.46
C PHE A 4 -13.92 -10.38 30.86
N PRO A 5 -14.11 -11.71 30.96
CA PRO A 5 -14.08 -12.39 32.25
C PRO A 5 -12.78 -12.08 33.02
N ASN A 6 -12.91 -11.81 34.32
CA ASN A 6 -11.81 -11.55 35.25
C ASN A 6 -10.95 -10.31 34.98
N GLU A 7 -11.37 -9.37 34.12
CA GLU A 7 -10.61 -8.14 33.91
C GLU A 7 -10.70 -7.18 35.10
N SER A 8 -9.58 -6.58 35.49
CA SER A 8 -9.58 -5.52 36.51
C SER A 8 -10.09 -4.20 35.93
N ALA A 9 -10.65 -3.33 36.78
CA ALA A 9 -11.10 -2.01 36.35
C ALA A 9 -9.98 -1.15 35.75
N ASN A 10 -8.75 -1.28 36.29
CA ASN A 10 -7.57 -0.61 35.77
C ASN A 10 -7.19 -1.12 34.38
N TYR A 11 -7.20 -2.44 34.18
CA TYR A 11 -6.94 -3.05 32.87
C TYR A 11 -7.95 -2.60 31.83
N ARG A 12 -9.25 -2.66 32.17
CA ARG A 12 -10.34 -2.22 31.29
C ARG A 12 -10.14 -0.76 30.85
N THR A 13 -9.87 0.13 31.80
CA THR A 13 -9.64 1.56 31.52
C THR A 13 -8.41 1.78 30.62
N ALA A 14 -7.31 1.06 30.85
CA ALA A 14 -6.11 1.15 30.02
C ALA A 14 -6.38 0.65 28.59
N ARG A 15 -7.09 -0.48 28.45
CA ARG A 15 -7.47 -1.05 27.16
C ARG A 15 -8.37 -0.13 26.36
N GLU A 16 -9.35 0.52 26.99
CA GLU A 16 -10.21 1.49 26.32
C GLU A 16 -9.45 2.71 25.81
N LYS A 17 -8.52 3.22 26.62
CA LYS A 17 -7.62 4.31 26.20
C LYS A 17 -6.76 3.89 25.01
N LEU A 18 -6.25 2.66 25.00
CA LEU A 18 -5.48 2.13 23.87
C LEU A 18 -6.35 1.99 22.61
N LEU A 19 -7.54 1.38 22.74
CA LEU A 19 -8.46 1.20 21.62
C LEU A 19 -8.83 2.52 20.96
N LYS A 20 -9.04 3.59 21.75
CA LYS A 20 -9.29 4.92 21.20
C LYS A 20 -8.11 5.41 20.34
N LYS A 21 -6.88 5.25 20.81
CA LYS A 21 -5.67 5.61 20.06
C LYS A 21 -5.51 4.78 18.79
N GLU A 22 -5.82 3.49 18.83
CA GLU A 22 -5.75 2.61 17.66
C GLU A 22 -6.76 3.02 16.57
N ILE A 23 -7.98 3.42 16.96
CA ILE A 23 -8.99 3.94 16.04
C ILE A 23 -8.50 5.24 15.39
N GLU A 24 -7.95 6.16 16.18
CA GLU A 24 -7.38 7.41 15.68
C GLU A 24 -6.23 7.15 14.69
N LEU A 25 -5.33 6.24 15.02
CA LEU A 25 -4.22 5.85 14.14
C LEU A 25 -4.72 5.26 12.82
N ARG A 26 -5.71 4.36 12.87
CA ARG A 26 -6.29 3.78 11.64
C ARG A 26 -6.89 4.84 10.74
N ARG A 27 -7.62 5.80 11.30
CA ARG A 27 -8.21 6.91 10.52
C ARG A 27 -7.13 7.77 9.86
N ALA A 28 -6.05 8.08 10.59
CA ALA A 28 -4.94 8.84 10.03
C ALA A 28 -4.26 8.08 8.88
N MET A 29 -4.06 6.76 9.01
CA MET A 29 -3.50 5.94 7.94
C MET A 29 -4.38 5.92 6.69
N GLU A 30 -5.69 5.79 6.85
CA GLU A 30 -6.63 5.83 5.71
C GLU A 30 -6.62 7.20 5.03
N ALA A 31 -6.61 8.30 5.79
CA ALA A 31 -6.52 9.65 5.23
C ALA A 31 -5.21 9.86 4.44
N VAL A 32 -4.08 9.33 4.93
CA VAL A 32 -2.81 9.34 4.20
C VAL A 32 -2.90 8.50 2.93
N ALA A 33 -3.55 7.33 2.97
CA ALA A 33 -3.73 6.49 1.79
C ALA A 33 -4.61 7.18 0.74
N GLU A 34 -5.68 7.86 1.15
CA GLU A 34 -6.50 8.70 0.27
C GLU A 34 -5.70 9.84 -0.35
N ALA A 35 -4.96 10.62 0.47
CA ALA A 35 -4.12 11.71 -0.01
C ALA A 35 -3.06 11.23 -1.03
N ARG A 36 -2.48 10.04 -0.81
CA ARG A 36 -1.53 9.41 -1.75
C ARG A 36 -2.18 9.05 -3.08
N ARG A 37 -3.43 8.55 -3.07
CA ARG A 37 -4.17 8.23 -4.31
C ARG A 37 -4.62 9.49 -5.06
N ALA A 38 -4.80 10.60 -4.34
CA ALA A 38 -5.17 11.89 -4.90
C ALA A 38 -3.99 12.71 -5.45
N LEU A 39 -2.75 12.24 -5.30
CA LEU A 39 -1.60 12.92 -5.88
C LEU A 39 -1.75 13.03 -7.41
N PRO A 40 -1.34 14.15 -8.01
CA PRO A 40 -1.29 14.26 -9.46
C PRO A 40 -0.30 13.23 -10.04
N PRO A 41 -0.37 12.95 -11.36
CA PRO A 41 0.64 12.13 -12.02
C PRO A 41 2.05 12.60 -11.66
N GLY A 42 2.93 11.63 -11.40
CA GLY A 42 4.33 11.89 -11.08
C GLY A 42 5.07 12.60 -12.22
N GLY A 43 6.31 12.99 -11.94
CA GLY A 43 7.18 13.57 -12.95
C GLY A 43 7.36 12.64 -14.16
N LEU A 44 7.53 13.24 -15.34
CA LEU A 44 7.85 12.50 -16.55
C LEU A 44 9.16 11.74 -16.36
N VAL A 45 9.18 10.49 -16.78
CA VAL A 45 10.39 9.68 -16.80
C VAL A 45 11.32 10.26 -17.86
N PRO A 46 12.55 10.71 -17.51
CA PRO A 46 13.37 11.50 -18.43
C PRO A 46 14.02 10.66 -19.55
N GLN A 47 14.01 9.33 -19.41
CA GLN A 47 14.71 8.42 -20.31
C GLN A 47 13.81 7.25 -20.69
N HIS A 48 14.00 6.74 -21.90
CA HIS A 48 13.39 5.49 -22.34
C HIS A 48 14.18 4.30 -21.79
N TYR A 49 13.92 3.92 -20.53
CA TYR A 49 14.58 2.79 -19.89
C TYR A 49 14.27 1.47 -20.60
N VAL A 50 15.31 0.64 -20.74
CA VAL A 50 15.25 -0.69 -21.34
C VAL A 50 15.80 -1.70 -20.33
N PHE A 51 15.07 -2.78 -20.11
CA PHE A 51 15.44 -3.86 -19.22
C PHE A 51 15.80 -5.12 -20.01
N ASP A 52 16.61 -5.98 -19.40
CA ASP A 52 16.77 -7.37 -19.79
C ASP A 52 15.59 -8.19 -19.26
N ALA A 53 14.99 -8.99 -20.14
CA ALA A 53 13.86 -9.85 -19.82
C ALA A 53 13.97 -11.18 -20.57
N LEU A 54 13.08 -12.11 -20.23
CA LEU A 54 12.86 -13.32 -21.02
C LEU A 54 11.65 -13.06 -21.93
N GLY A 55 11.86 -13.19 -23.23
CA GLY A 55 10.81 -13.15 -24.24
C GLY A 55 10.13 -14.50 -24.42
N ASP A 56 9.34 -14.62 -25.48
CA ASP A 56 8.69 -15.87 -25.85
C ASP A 56 9.73 -16.99 -25.98
N GLN A 57 9.36 -18.19 -25.50
CA GLN A 57 10.27 -19.35 -25.47
C GLN A 57 11.52 -19.15 -24.60
N ASN A 58 11.46 -18.25 -23.61
CA ASN A 58 12.50 -18.09 -22.58
C ASN A 58 13.86 -17.60 -23.12
N GLN A 59 13.84 -16.87 -24.24
CA GLN A 59 15.04 -16.31 -24.87
C GLN A 59 15.35 -14.91 -24.31
N PRO A 60 16.63 -14.50 -24.23
CA PRO A 60 16.98 -13.14 -23.83
C PRO A 60 16.33 -12.10 -24.75
N ALA A 61 15.64 -11.13 -24.15
CA ALA A 61 14.96 -10.06 -24.86
C ALA A 61 15.17 -8.73 -24.14
N LYS A 62 15.05 -7.64 -24.89
CA LYS A 62 15.03 -6.28 -24.37
C LYS A 62 13.59 -5.78 -24.32
N VAL A 63 13.17 -5.18 -23.22
CA VAL A 63 11.82 -4.63 -23.04
C VAL A 63 11.88 -3.20 -22.54
N LYS A 64 11.07 -2.30 -23.11
CA LYS A 64 10.99 -0.92 -22.63
C LYS A 64 10.15 -0.86 -21.36
N LEU A 65 10.44 0.10 -20.49
CA LEU A 65 9.62 0.37 -19.30
C LEU A 65 8.13 0.55 -19.63
N SER A 66 7.80 1.24 -20.73
CA SER A 66 6.41 1.44 -21.17
C SER A 66 5.68 0.15 -21.51
N ASP A 67 6.40 -0.83 -22.06
CA ASP A 67 5.81 -2.05 -22.61
C ASP A 67 5.44 -3.04 -21.49
N LEU A 68 6.02 -2.86 -20.29
CA LEU A 68 5.68 -3.63 -19.08
C LEU A 68 4.25 -3.34 -18.60
N PHE A 69 3.69 -2.18 -18.93
CA PHE A 69 2.37 -1.74 -18.48
C PHE A 69 1.34 -1.69 -19.63
N ALA A 70 1.62 -2.38 -20.74
CA ALA A 70 0.69 -2.47 -21.86
C ALA A 70 -0.57 -3.29 -21.48
N PRO A 71 -1.74 -2.99 -22.08
CA PRO A 71 -2.96 -3.76 -21.84
C PRO A 71 -2.76 -5.27 -22.04
N GLY A 72 -3.32 -6.08 -21.13
CA GLY A 72 -3.18 -7.54 -21.16
C GLY A 72 -1.93 -8.09 -20.45
N LYS A 73 -1.12 -7.23 -19.83
CA LYS A 73 -0.14 -7.62 -18.82
C LYS A 73 -0.78 -7.63 -17.43
N ASP A 74 -0.34 -8.56 -16.58
CA ASP A 74 -0.74 -8.60 -15.17
C ASP A 74 0.03 -7.48 -14.44
N THR A 75 -0.62 -6.33 -14.24
CA THR A 75 -0.01 -5.09 -13.73
C THR A 75 -0.75 -4.57 -12.51
#